data_AF-A0AAE3NWA0-F1
#
_entry.id   AF-A0AAE3NWA0-F1
#
_cell.length_a   1.000
_cell.length_b   1.000
_cell.length_c   1.000
_cell.angle_alpha   90.00
_cell.angle_beta   90.00
_cell.angle_gamma   90.00
#
_symmetry.space_group_name_H-M   'P 1'
#
loop_
_entity.id
_entity.type
_entity.pdbx_description
1 polymer ?
#
loop_
_entity_poly.entity_id
_entity_poly.type
_entity_poly.pdbx_seq_one_letter_code
_entity_poly.pdbx_strand_id
1 'polypeptide(L)'
;MATDWDARYDREDYLFGTEPAKFVVAHGGRVPQGAHVLAVADGEGRNSVWLAKRGVRVTSMDSSEKGLAKARRLAEEAGVSVAFRIGDVAHWDWEGESYDAILAVFIQFAPPALRDEIHRGFDKALKPGGLLLMHGFAPRQVNLRHRRAAGRREHVHAGPAAPRFPGLRGAARGRLRCRAGLGRGA
;
A
#
# COMPACT_ATOMS: atom_id res chain seq x y z
N MET A 1 -0.08 -14.60 -16.38
CA MET A 1 1.23 -13.94 -16.17
C MET A 1 1.09 -12.85 -15.12
N ALA A 2 2.06 -12.75 -14.22
CA ALA A 2 2.16 -11.64 -13.29
C ALA A 2 2.35 -10.32 -14.06
N THR A 3 1.95 -9.19 -13.47
CA THR A 3 2.14 -7.88 -14.12
C THR A 3 3.61 -7.51 -14.02
N ASP A 4 4.24 -7.18 -15.15
CA ASP A 4 5.61 -6.66 -15.19
C ASP A 4 5.62 -5.21 -14.69
N TRP A 5 5.88 -5.02 -13.40
CA TRP A 5 5.95 -3.69 -12.78
C TRP A 5 7.23 -2.95 -13.14
N ASP A 6 8.33 -3.67 -13.40
CA ASP A 6 9.61 -3.09 -13.76
C ASP A 6 9.48 -2.32 -15.08
N ALA A 7 8.89 -2.95 -16.10
CA ALA A 7 8.59 -2.28 -17.37
C ALA A 7 7.64 -1.07 -17.22
N ARG A 8 6.71 -1.10 -16.26
CA ARG A 8 5.78 0.02 -16.03
C ARG A 8 6.44 1.21 -15.34
N TYR A 9 7.43 0.95 -14.49
CA TYR A 9 8.22 1.99 -13.83
C TYR A 9 9.41 2.46 -14.68
N ASP A 10 9.70 1.79 -15.80
CA ASP A 10 10.73 2.18 -16.77
C ASP A 10 10.34 3.43 -17.58
N ARG A 11 10.33 4.56 -16.89
CA ARG A 11 9.97 5.88 -17.40
C ARG A 11 10.55 6.94 -16.47
N GLU A 12 10.69 8.16 -16.95
CA GLU A 12 11.31 9.23 -16.16
C GLU A 12 10.41 9.71 -15.01
N ASP A 13 9.12 9.90 -15.28
CA ASP A 13 8.14 10.38 -14.32
C ASP A 13 7.67 9.30 -13.32
N TYR A 14 7.13 9.74 -12.18
CA TYR A 14 6.50 8.86 -11.20
C TYR A 14 5.10 8.46 -11.69
N LEU A 15 4.89 7.16 -11.95
CA LEU A 15 3.65 6.62 -12.53
C LEU A 15 2.40 7.01 -11.71
N PHE A 16 2.53 7.08 -10.38
CA PHE A 16 1.46 7.47 -9.47
C PHE A 16 1.69 8.82 -8.77
N GLY A 17 2.69 9.58 -9.22
CA GLY A 17 3.14 10.81 -8.56
C GLY A 17 3.85 10.57 -7.22
N THR A 18 4.37 11.66 -6.65
CA THR A 18 5.18 11.65 -5.42
C THR A 18 4.38 11.96 -4.16
N GLU A 19 3.17 12.48 -4.30
CA GLU A 19 2.27 12.73 -3.16
C GLU A 19 1.64 11.43 -2.64
N PRO A 20 1.54 11.24 -1.31
CA PRO A 20 0.99 10.03 -0.72
C PRO A 20 -0.46 9.79 -1.12
N ALA A 21 -0.90 8.54 -1.09
CA ALA A 21 -2.31 8.23 -1.27
C ALA A 21 -3.16 8.95 -0.22
N LYS A 22 -4.33 9.52 -0.61
CA LYS A 22 -5.24 10.24 0.31
C LYS A 22 -5.63 9.42 1.54
N PHE A 23 -5.74 8.10 1.39
CA PHE A 23 -5.96 7.17 2.49
C PHE A 23 -4.83 7.22 3.53
N VAL A 24 -3.59 7.27 3.08
CA VAL A 24 -2.39 7.34 3.93
C VAL A 24 -2.35 8.67 4.67
N VAL A 25 -2.70 9.77 4.01
CA VAL A 25 -2.83 11.09 4.68
C VAL A 25 -3.92 11.03 5.78
N ALA A 26 -5.09 10.46 5.47
CA ALA A 26 -6.22 10.43 6.39
C ALA A 26 -6.03 9.49 7.60
N HIS A 27 -5.23 8.43 7.47
CA HIS A 27 -5.15 7.38 8.48
C HIS A 27 -3.74 7.10 9.00
N GLY A 28 -2.70 7.54 8.28
CA GLY A 28 -1.31 7.40 8.71
C GLY A 28 -1.02 8.14 10.01
N GLY A 29 -1.83 9.12 10.39
CA GLY A 29 -1.84 9.77 11.71
C GLY A 29 -1.89 8.80 12.89
N ARG A 30 -2.41 7.59 12.67
CA ARG A 30 -2.56 6.55 13.70
C ARG A 30 -1.27 5.78 13.99
N VAL A 31 -0.28 5.87 13.09
CA VAL A 31 1.04 5.26 13.28
C VAL A 31 1.85 6.21 14.18
N PRO A 32 2.29 5.76 15.37
CA PRO A 32 3.11 6.58 16.26
C PRO A 32 4.47 6.92 15.63
N GLN A 33 5.08 8.02 16.06
CA GLN A 33 6.48 8.29 15.73
C GLN A 33 7.37 7.19 16.35
N GLY A 34 8.47 6.85 15.68
CA GLY A 34 9.40 5.79 16.08
C GLY A 34 8.91 4.35 15.79
N ALA A 35 7.63 4.17 15.46
CA ALA A 35 7.07 2.87 15.07
C ALA A 35 7.78 2.31 13.84
N HIS A 36 7.93 0.99 13.79
CA HIS A 36 8.45 0.27 12.63
C HIS A 36 7.31 -0.18 11.73
N VAL A 37 7.32 0.28 10.48
CA VAL A 37 6.28 -0.03 9.51
C VAL A 37 6.84 -0.77 8.31
N LEU A 38 6.16 -1.83 7.89
CA LEU A 38 6.36 -2.45 6.57
C LEU A 38 5.37 -1.85 5.57
N ALA A 39 5.88 -1.18 4.54
CA ALA A 39 5.11 -0.77 3.37
C ALA A 39 5.22 -1.86 2.29
N VAL A 40 4.09 -2.51 1.99
CA VAL A 40 4.01 -3.71 1.13
C VAL A 40 3.65 -3.30 -0.29
N ALA A 41 4.46 -3.75 -1.26
CA ALA A 41 4.33 -3.41 -2.68
C ALA A 41 4.17 -1.89 -2.89
N ASP A 42 5.09 -1.12 -2.28
CA ASP A 42 4.99 0.34 -2.19
C ASP A 42 5.41 1.07 -3.49
N GLY A 43 5.92 0.34 -4.48
CA GLY A 43 6.32 0.84 -5.78
C GLY A 43 7.39 1.93 -5.67
N GLU A 44 7.06 3.11 -6.22
CA GLU A 44 7.95 4.27 -6.28
C GLU A 44 8.04 5.07 -4.96
N GLY A 45 7.53 4.54 -3.85
CA GLY A 45 7.88 5.00 -2.49
C GLY A 45 7.10 6.19 -1.93
N ARG A 46 6.08 6.71 -2.64
CA ARG A 46 5.34 7.91 -2.21
C ARG A 46 4.74 7.82 -0.79
N ASN A 47 4.35 6.61 -0.35
CA ASN A 47 3.76 6.43 0.98
C ASN A 47 4.83 6.18 2.05
N SER A 48 5.83 5.34 1.78
CA SER A 48 6.93 5.08 2.71
C SER A 48 7.72 6.36 3.00
N VAL A 49 8.06 7.15 1.98
CA VAL A 49 8.74 8.44 2.15
C VAL A 49 7.91 9.40 2.99
N TRP A 50 6.60 9.48 2.75
CA TRP A 50 5.72 10.33 3.54
C TRP A 50 5.63 9.90 5.02
N LEU A 51 5.58 8.60 5.30
CA LEU A 51 5.63 8.10 6.68
C LEU A 51 6.99 8.39 7.34
N ALA A 52 8.09 8.21 6.60
CA ALA A 52 9.44 8.49 7.10
C ALA A 52 9.61 9.98 7.47
N LYS A 53 9.07 10.91 6.67
CA LYS A 53 9.01 12.35 7.01
C LYS A 53 8.33 12.66 8.34
N ARG A 54 7.50 11.74 8.84
CA ARG A 54 6.78 11.88 10.11
C ARG A 54 7.50 11.22 11.29
N GLY A 55 8.74 10.76 11.09
CA GLY A 55 9.54 10.11 12.13
C GLY A 55 9.22 8.63 12.31
N VAL A 56 8.57 7.99 11.33
CA VAL A 56 8.31 6.54 11.34
C VAL A 56 9.50 5.81 10.74
N ARG A 57 9.92 4.69 11.34
CA ARG A 57 10.94 3.81 10.73
C ARG A 57 10.26 2.93 9.70
N VAL A 58 10.58 3.09 8.42
CA VAL A 58 9.89 2.36 7.35
C VAL A 58 10.81 1.37 6.66
N THR A 59 10.37 0.11 6.57
CA THR A 59 10.84 -0.86 5.59
C THR A 59 9.88 -0.84 4.42
N SER A 60 10.37 -0.61 3.20
CA SER A 60 9.57 -0.62 1.98
C SER A 60 9.98 -1.81 1.13
N MET A 61 9.01 -2.62 0.74
CA MET A 61 9.24 -3.74 -0.17
C MET A 61 8.46 -3.54 -1.47
N ASP A 62 9.10 -3.88 -2.59
CA ASP A 62 8.44 -3.98 -3.90
C ASP A 62 9.17 -5.01 -4.76
N SER A 63 8.47 -5.60 -5.74
CA SER A 63 9.06 -6.58 -6.67
C SER A 63 9.82 -5.93 -7.82
N SER A 64 9.74 -4.60 -7.95
CA SER A 64 10.39 -3.84 -9.01
C SER A 64 11.67 -3.15 -8.53
N GLU A 65 12.81 -3.49 -9.13
CA GLU A 65 14.06 -2.77 -8.90
C GLU A 65 13.97 -1.32 -9.40
N LYS A 66 13.33 -1.09 -10.55
CA LYS A 66 13.15 0.27 -11.10
C LYS A 66 12.25 1.14 -10.21
N GLY A 67 11.18 0.56 -9.66
CA GLY A 67 10.33 1.21 -8.67
C GLY A 67 11.11 1.60 -7.42
N LEU A 68 11.89 0.66 -6.86
CA LEU A 68 12.72 0.93 -5.68
C LEU A 68 13.84 1.94 -5.95
N ALA A 69 14.43 1.97 -7.14
CA ALA A 69 15.42 2.99 -7.50
C ALA A 69 14.81 4.40 -7.46
N LYS A 70 13.61 4.58 -8.00
CA LYS A 70 12.87 5.85 -7.90
C LYS A 70 12.45 6.19 -6.47
N ALA A 71 12.10 5.16 -5.68
CA ALA A 71 11.74 5.33 -4.28
C ALA A 71 12.93 5.82 -3.44
N ARG A 72 14.14 5.29 -3.71
CA ARG A 72 15.39 5.76 -3.10
C ARG A 72 15.65 7.23 -3.44
N ARG A 73 15.58 7.60 -4.72
CA ARG A 73 15.71 9.01 -5.15
C ARG A 73 14.71 9.92 -4.44
N LEU A 74 13.44 9.49 -4.33
CA LEU A 74 12.41 10.28 -3.64
C LEU A 74 12.70 10.43 -2.14
N ALA A 75 13.27 9.42 -1.49
CA ALA A 75 13.68 9.48 -0.09
C ALA A 75 14.88 10.43 0.11
N GLU A 76 15.86 10.39 -0.79
CA GLU A 76 17.03 11.28 -0.80
C GLU A 76 16.60 12.74 -0.97
N GLU A 77 15.77 13.05 -1.97
CA GLU A 77 15.20 14.39 -2.20
C GLU A 77 14.39 14.89 -0.99
N ALA A 78 13.75 13.97 -0.27
CA ALA A 78 12.97 14.25 0.92
C ALA A 78 13.83 14.41 2.19
N GLY A 79 15.12 14.07 2.16
CA GLY A 79 16.00 14.07 3.33
C GLY A 79 15.61 13.04 4.39
N VAL A 80 15.07 11.88 3.99
CA VAL A 80 14.62 10.82 4.91
C VAL A 80 15.24 9.47 4.59
N SER A 81 15.29 8.59 5.59
CA SER A 81 15.77 7.22 5.43
C SER A 81 14.61 6.22 5.41
N VAL A 82 14.63 5.33 4.42
CA VAL A 82 13.70 4.19 4.28
C VAL A 82 14.53 2.96 3.91
N ALA A 83 14.26 1.83 4.57
CA ALA A 83 14.90 0.56 4.26
C ALA A 83 14.19 -0.11 3.07
N PHE A 84 14.69 0.13 1.85
CA PHE A 84 14.13 -0.45 0.62
C PHE A 84 14.69 -1.86 0.38
N ARG A 85 13.79 -2.84 0.18
CA ARG A 85 14.10 -4.25 -0.06
C ARG A 85 13.38 -4.75 -1.31
N ILE A 86 14.13 -5.36 -2.24
CA ILE A 86 13.53 -6.08 -3.36
C ILE A 86 12.83 -7.34 -2.81
N GLY A 87 11.58 -7.57 -3.21
CA GLY A 87 10.81 -8.68 -2.68
C GLY A 87 9.47 -8.91 -3.38
N ASP A 88 9.12 -10.18 -3.55
CA ASP A 88 7.80 -10.59 -4.03
C ASP A 88 6.93 -10.97 -2.82
N VAL A 89 5.71 -10.44 -2.73
CA VAL A 89 4.76 -10.75 -1.67
C VAL A 89 4.43 -12.25 -1.56
N ALA A 90 4.57 -13.00 -2.66
CA ALA A 90 4.37 -14.46 -2.68
C ALA A 90 5.53 -15.24 -2.02
N HIS A 91 6.71 -14.64 -1.95
CA HIS A 91 7.95 -15.30 -1.48
C HIS A 91 8.64 -14.52 -0.36
N TRP A 92 7.95 -13.51 0.20
CA TRP A 92 8.49 -12.68 1.26
C TRP A 92 8.62 -13.48 2.55
N ASP A 93 9.73 -13.29 3.27
CA ASP A 93 9.90 -13.83 4.61
C ASP A 93 9.11 -13.00 5.62
N TRP A 94 7.90 -13.49 5.92
CA TRP A 94 6.97 -12.86 6.87
C TRP A 94 7.33 -13.10 8.34
N GLU A 95 8.33 -13.92 8.65
CA GLU A 95 8.72 -14.24 10.03
C GLU A 95 10.08 -13.63 10.42
N GLY A 96 10.88 -13.18 9.44
CA GLY A 96 12.20 -12.60 9.70
C GLY A 96 12.21 -11.33 10.54
N GLU A 97 11.13 -10.55 10.55
CA GLU A 97 10.99 -9.32 11.35
C GLU A 97 9.52 -9.09 11.79
N SER A 98 9.33 -8.36 12.90
CA SER A 98 8.01 -7.93 13.36
C SER A 98 7.83 -6.42 13.35
N TYR A 99 6.68 -5.96 12.86
CA TYR A 99 6.35 -4.56 12.64
C TYR A 99 5.23 -4.07 13.57
N ASP A 100 5.30 -2.80 13.95
CA ASP A 100 4.25 -2.11 14.71
C ASP A 100 3.04 -1.79 13.83
N ALA A 101 3.26 -1.59 12.52
CA ALA A 101 2.18 -1.53 11.55
C ALA A 101 2.59 -2.08 10.17
N ILE A 102 1.60 -2.50 9.39
CA ILE A 102 1.73 -2.83 7.98
C ILE A 102 0.88 -1.85 7.18
N LEU A 103 1.47 -1.25 6.15
CA LEU A 103 0.78 -0.43 5.15
C LEU A 103 0.71 -1.18 3.83
N ALA A 104 -0.50 -1.51 3.38
CA ALA A 104 -0.76 -2.21 2.12
C ALA A 104 -1.73 -1.40 1.25
N VAL A 105 -1.22 -0.74 0.21
CA VAL A 105 -2.00 0.16 -0.65
C VAL A 105 -2.00 -0.37 -2.08
N PHE A 106 -3.19 -0.61 -2.62
CA PHE A 106 -3.45 -1.11 -3.97
C PHE A 106 -2.88 -2.51 -4.31
N ILE A 107 -2.81 -3.42 -3.33
CA ILE A 107 -2.32 -4.81 -3.50
C ILE A 107 -3.31 -5.79 -4.15
N GLN A 108 -4.39 -5.30 -4.80
CA GLN A 108 -5.39 -6.13 -5.50
C GLN A 108 -4.91 -6.75 -6.83
N PHE A 109 -3.63 -7.10 -6.93
CA PHE A 109 -3.08 -7.90 -8.03
C PHE A 109 -3.09 -9.40 -7.71
N ALA A 110 -3.19 -9.76 -6.43
CA ALA A 110 -3.14 -11.14 -5.96
C ALA A 110 -4.46 -11.90 -6.21
N PRO A 111 -4.39 -13.12 -6.79
CA PRO A 111 -5.51 -14.06 -6.80
C PRO A 111 -5.98 -14.43 -5.39
N PRO A 112 -7.20 -14.98 -5.22
CA PRO A 112 -7.75 -15.28 -3.89
C PRO A 112 -6.84 -16.13 -3.00
N ALA A 113 -6.21 -17.18 -3.52
CA ALA A 113 -5.30 -18.04 -2.76
C ALA A 113 -4.07 -17.29 -2.25
N LEU A 114 -3.37 -16.58 -3.16
CA LEU A 114 -2.21 -15.74 -2.81
C LEU A 114 -2.60 -14.61 -1.84
N ARG A 115 -3.79 -14.02 -1.98
CA ARG A 115 -4.28 -13.01 -1.05
C ARG A 115 -4.42 -13.57 0.37
N ASP A 116 -4.94 -14.79 0.50
CA ASP A 116 -5.08 -15.43 1.81
C ASP A 116 -3.71 -15.77 2.41
N GLU A 117 -2.71 -16.11 1.59
CA GLU A 117 -1.32 -16.28 2.01
C GLU A 117 -0.69 -14.97 2.49
N ILE A 118 -0.84 -13.88 1.72
CA ILE A 118 -0.37 -12.55 2.10
C ILE A 118 -0.98 -12.12 3.44
N HIS A 119 -2.28 -12.35 3.63
CA HIS A 119 -2.97 -12.03 4.88
C HIS A 119 -2.42 -12.84 6.06
N ARG A 120 -2.14 -14.14 5.88
CA ARG A 120 -1.45 -14.94 6.92
C ARG A 120 -0.04 -14.42 7.18
N GLY A 121 0.65 -13.94 6.14
CA GLY A 121 1.92 -13.26 6.29
C GLY A 121 1.84 -12.00 7.15
N PHE A 122 0.80 -11.18 6.96
CA PHE A 122 0.55 -10.01 7.81
C PHE A 122 0.37 -10.38 9.28
N ASP A 123 -0.35 -11.47 9.57
CA ASP A 123 -0.54 -11.94 10.95
C ASP A 123 0.77 -12.35 11.62
N LYS A 124 1.68 -12.97 10.85
CA LYS A 124 3.00 -13.38 11.33
C LYS A 124 3.94 -12.20 11.55
N ALA A 125 3.88 -11.21 10.65
CA ALA A 125 4.76 -10.06 10.65
C ALA A 125 4.31 -8.94 11.60
N LEU A 126 3.04 -8.92 12.04
CA LEU A 126 2.56 -7.91 12.98
C LEU A 126 2.88 -8.30 14.43
N LYS A 127 3.42 -7.35 15.19
CA LYS A 127 3.50 -7.48 16.65
C LYS A 127 2.08 -7.59 17.24
N PRO A 128 1.92 -8.23 18.42
CA PRO A 128 0.66 -8.21 19.15
C PRO A 128 0.15 -6.77 19.35
N GLY A 129 -1.09 -6.51 18.92
CA GLY A 129 -1.69 -5.17 18.97
C GLY A 129 -1.28 -4.20 17.84
N GLY A 130 -0.50 -4.67 16.86
CA GLY A 130 -0.08 -3.89 15.70
C GLY A 130 -1.23 -3.45 14.79
N LEU A 131 -0.95 -2.50 13.90
CA LEU A 131 -1.94 -1.89 13.03
C LEU A 131 -1.81 -2.37 11.59
N LEU A 132 -2.91 -2.83 10.98
CA LEU A 132 -3.00 -3.04 9.54
C LEU A 132 -3.73 -1.87 8.88
N LEU A 133 -3.02 -1.10 8.06
CA LEU A 133 -3.58 -0.05 7.21
C LEU A 133 -3.66 -0.55 5.77
N MET A 134 -4.85 -1.01 5.36
CA MET A 134 -5.06 -1.57 4.02
C MET A 134 -6.05 -0.74 3.19
N HIS A 135 -5.66 -0.42 1.95
CA HIS A 135 -6.49 0.30 0.99
C HIS A 135 -6.49 -0.40 -0.37
N GLY A 136 -7.67 -0.81 -0.83
CA GLY A 136 -7.87 -1.43 -2.14
C GLY A 136 -9.27 -1.15 -2.68
N PHE A 137 -9.59 -1.70 -3.84
CA PHE A 137 -10.93 -1.57 -4.42
C PHE A 137 -11.92 -2.55 -3.77
N ALA A 138 -13.21 -2.17 -3.72
CA ALA A 138 -14.33 -3.08 -3.49
C ALA A 138 -14.93 -3.56 -4.83
N PRO A 139 -15.54 -4.76 -4.95
CA PRO A 139 -15.96 -5.33 -6.23
C PRO A 139 -16.95 -4.45 -7.00
N ARG A 140 -17.73 -3.64 -6.26
CA ARG A 140 -18.63 -2.63 -6.84
C ARG A 140 -17.91 -1.50 -7.58
N GLN A 141 -16.62 -1.30 -7.35
CA GLN A 141 -15.80 -0.25 -7.97
C GLN A 141 -15.08 -0.70 -9.24
N VAL A 142 -15.07 -2.01 -9.54
CA VAL A 142 -14.41 -2.56 -10.73
C VAL A 142 -15.06 -2.07 -12.03
N ASN A 143 -16.34 -1.68 -11.96
CA ASN A 143 -17.12 -1.19 -13.10
C ASN A 143 -17.16 0.35 -13.22
N LEU A 144 -16.53 1.10 -12.31
CA LEU A 144 -16.43 2.55 -12.42
C LEU A 144 -15.23 2.90 -13.33
N ARG A 145 -15.47 3.69 -14.38
CA ARG A 145 -14.54 3.98 -15.50
C ARG A 145 -13.17 4.56 -15.08
N HIS A 146 -12.27 3.71 -14.58
CA HIS A 146 -10.83 3.99 -14.47
C HIS A 146 -10.04 2.79 -15.02
N ARG A 147 -10.03 2.68 -16.36
CA ARG A 147 -9.35 1.62 -17.13
C ARG A 147 -7.82 1.53 -16.95
N ARG A 148 -7.19 2.39 -16.14
CA ARG A 148 -5.72 2.44 -16.01
C ARG A 148 -5.15 1.76 -14.74
N ALA A 149 -6.00 1.42 -13.77
CA ALA A 149 -5.58 0.81 -12.49
C ALA A 149 -6.54 -0.26 -11.93
N ALA A 150 -7.64 -0.56 -12.63
CA ALA A 150 -8.58 -1.59 -12.18
C ALA A 150 -7.96 -2.99 -12.37
N GLY A 151 -7.56 -3.61 -11.25
CA GLY A 151 -7.25 -5.04 -11.22
C GLY A 151 -8.46 -5.89 -11.64
N ARG A 152 -8.23 -7.18 -11.93
CA ARG A 152 -9.31 -8.12 -12.29
C ARG A 152 -10.36 -8.18 -11.19
N ARG A 153 -11.64 -8.35 -11.58
CA ARG A 153 -12.80 -8.34 -10.67
C ARG A 153 -12.66 -9.33 -9.51
N GLU A 154 -12.02 -10.46 -9.77
CA GLU A 154 -11.71 -11.53 -8.82
C GLU A 154 -10.66 -11.17 -7.76
N HIS A 155 -9.83 -10.14 -8.01
CA HIS A 155 -8.80 -9.69 -7.07
C HIS A 155 -9.31 -8.62 -6.10
N VAL A 156 -10.57 -8.22 -6.23
CA VAL A 156 -11.14 -7.08 -5.52
C VAL A 156 -11.85 -7.54 -4.25
N HIS A 157 -11.69 -6.82 -3.14
CA HIS A 157 -12.13 -7.26 -1.81
C HIS A 157 -13.66 -7.17 -1.64
N ALA A 158 -14.37 -8.31 -1.77
CA ALA A 158 -15.82 -8.36 -1.61
C ALA A 158 -16.29 -8.16 -0.16
N GLY A 159 -17.17 -7.17 0.02
CA GLY A 159 -17.94 -7.00 1.25
C GLY A 159 -17.13 -6.56 2.49
N PRO A 160 -17.77 -6.41 3.66
CA PRO A 160 -17.03 -6.28 4.90
C PRO A 160 -16.24 -7.56 5.10
N ALA A 161 -14.92 -7.50 4.96
CA ALA A 161 -14.08 -8.34 5.80
C ALA A 161 -14.34 -7.89 7.24
N ALA A 162 -15.36 -8.49 7.87
CA ALA A 162 -15.34 -8.64 9.32
C ALA A 162 -14.08 -9.45 9.64
N PRO A 163 -13.33 -9.07 10.67
CA PRO A 163 -11.95 -9.49 10.82
C PRO A 163 -11.90 -11.00 11.03
N ARG A 164 -11.13 -11.71 10.19
CA ARG A 164 -10.61 -13.04 10.51
C ARG A 164 -9.33 -12.94 11.36
N PHE A 165 -9.20 -11.83 12.10
CA PHE A 165 -8.02 -11.46 12.88
C PHE A 165 -8.49 -11.09 14.29
N PRO A 166 -8.48 -12.05 15.25
CA PRO A 166 -9.01 -11.84 16.60
C PRO A 166 -8.29 -10.74 17.43
N GLY A 167 -7.18 -10.17 16.93
CA GLY A 167 -6.35 -9.21 17.67
C GLY A 167 -6.14 -7.82 17.04
N LEU A 168 -6.69 -7.54 15.85
CA LEU A 168 -6.42 -6.28 15.14
C LEU A 168 -7.49 -5.21 15.42
N ARG A 169 -7.07 -4.05 15.94
CA ARG A 169 -7.94 -2.85 16.01
C ARG A 169 -8.14 -2.28 14.60
N GLY A 170 -9.26 -2.63 13.96
CA GLY A 170 -9.65 -2.11 12.66
C GLY A 170 -9.96 -0.62 12.69
N ALA A 171 -9.38 0.16 11.78
CA ALA A 171 -9.48 1.60 11.82
C ALA A 171 -10.26 2.17 10.60
N ALA A 172 -11.52 2.52 10.87
CA ALA A 172 -12.54 3.30 10.13
C ALA A 172 -12.46 3.51 8.60
N ARG A 173 -13.58 3.23 7.94
CA ARG A 173 -13.91 3.52 6.54
C ARG A 173 -14.14 5.02 6.30
N GLY A 174 -13.33 5.66 5.47
CA GLY A 174 -13.65 6.98 4.90
C GLY A 174 -14.57 6.85 3.68
N ARG A 175 -15.81 7.37 3.76
CA ARG A 175 -16.65 7.58 2.56
C ARG A 175 -16.13 8.83 1.84
N LEU A 176 -15.39 8.67 0.75
CA LEU A 176 -15.12 9.79 -0.16
C LEU A 176 -16.41 10.05 -0.97
N ARG A 177 -17.20 11.06 -0.59
CA ARG A 177 -18.22 11.62 -1.49
C ARG A 177 -17.49 12.53 -2.48
N CYS A 178 -17.29 12.08 -3.71
CA CYS A 178 -17.01 13.00 -4.82
C CYS A 178 -18.26 13.84 -5.07
N ARG A 179 -18.27 15.11 -4.65
CA ARG A 179 -19.16 16.09 -5.27
C ARG A 179 -18.53 16.46 -6.62
N ALA A 180 -19.15 16.01 -7.71
CA ALA A 180 -18.88 16.55 -9.04
C ALA A 180 -19.44 17.97 -9.09
N GLY A 181 -18.58 18.98 -8.98
CA GLY A 181 -18.93 20.35 -9.35
C GLY A 181 -18.93 20.45 -10.87
N LEU A 182 -20.08 20.25 -11.50
CA LEU A 182 -20.31 20.69 -12.88
C LEU A 182 -20.62 22.18 -12.84
N GLY A 183 -19.59 23.02 -12.96
CA GLY A 183 -19.78 24.41 -13.40
C GLY A 183 -20.06 24.39 -14.90
N ARG A 184 -21.31 24.63 -15.29
CA ARG A 184 -21.66 25.10 -16.63
C ARG A 184 -21.56 26.63 -16.61
N GLY A 185 -20.88 27.20 -17.59
CA GLY A 185 -20.80 28.63 -17.82
C GLY A 185 -20.39 28.89 -19.26
N ALA A 186 -21.37 28.83 -20.14
CA ALA A 186 -21.55 29.78 -21.22
C ALA A 186 -22.84 30.56 -20.88
#